data_AF-A0A2K5EPR7-F1
#
_entry.id   AF-A0A2K5EPR7-F1
#
_cell.length_a   1.000
_cell.length_b   1.000
_cell.length_c   1.000
_cell.angle_alpha   90.00
_cell.angle_beta   90.00
_cell.angle_gamma   90.00
#
_symmetry.space_group_name_H-M   'P 1'
#
loop_
_entity.id
_entity.type
_entity.pdbx_description
1 polymer ?
#
loop_
_entity_poly.entity_id
_entity_poly.type
_entity_poly.pdbx_seq_one_letter_code
_entity_poly.pdbx_strand_id
1 'polypeptide(L)'
;MGTADEATRRVVSEIPALKANAGPRDRELWVQRLKEDYQSLIRYVENKNADSAWFPLESNKEGTRWFGKCRYIHDLLKYEFDIEFDIPITQWEGEENSLG
;
A
#
# COMPACT_ATOMS: atom_id res chain seq x y z
N MET A 1 20.02 5.37 9.19
CA MET A 1 18.73 4.71 8.86
C MET A 1 18.44 3.70 9.95
N GLY A 2 17.39 3.91 10.76
CA GLY A 2 16.96 2.91 11.74
C GLY A 2 16.38 1.71 11.01
N THR A 3 16.95 0.52 11.21
CA THR A 3 16.43 -0.70 10.60
C THR A 3 15.06 -1.02 11.16
N ALA A 4 14.09 -1.37 10.31
CA ALA A 4 12.80 -1.89 10.76
C ALA A 4 13.01 -3.09 11.71
N ASP A 5 12.23 -3.15 12.79
CA ASP A 5 12.30 -4.25 13.73
C ASP A 5 11.90 -5.58 13.06
N GLU A 6 12.24 -6.69 13.70
CA GLU A 6 12.03 -8.02 13.13
C GLU A 6 10.54 -8.35 12.89
N ALA A 7 9.64 -7.87 13.75
CA ALA A 7 8.21 -8.10 13.59
C ALA A 7 7.68 -7.35 12.35
N THR A 8 8.11 -6.10 12.17
CA THR A 8 7.78 -5.32 10.97
C THR A 8 8.31 -5.99 9.70
N ARG A 9 9.55 -6.49 9.72
CA ARG A 9 10.14 -7.21 8.56
C ARG A 9 9.39 -8.48 8.18
N ARG A 10 8.95 -9.27 9.16
CA ARG A 10 8.16 -10.49 8.91
C ARG A 10 6.84 -10.16 8.21
N VAL A 11 6.11 -9.17 8.71
CA VAL A 11 4.84 -8.74 8.10
C VAL A 11 5.04 -8.23 6.67
N VAL A 12 6.06 -7.41 6.43
CA VAL A 12 6.38 -6.90 5.09
C VAL A 12 6.77 -8.03 4.13
N SER A 13 7.48 -9.05 4.61
CA SER A 13 7.91 -10.19 3.76
C SER A 13 6.76 -11.07 3.26
N GLU A 14 5.57 -10.98 3.87
CA GLU A 14 4.38 -11.71 3.44
C GLU A 14 3.57 -10.97 2.37
N ILE A 15 3.87 -9.69 2.14
CA ILE A 15 3.20 -8.87 1.12
C ILE A 15 3.81 -9.21 -0.25
N PRO A 16 2.99 -9.59 -1.24
CA PRO A 16 3.49 -9.83 -2.59
C PRO A 16 4.24 -8.62 -3.15
N ALA A 17 5.45 -8.84 -3.67
CA ALA A 17 6.20 -7.79 -4.34
C ALA A 17 5.58 -7.46 -5.70
N LEU A 18 5.45 -6.17 -5.98
CA LEU A 18 5.04 -5.64 -7.28
C LEU A 18 6.16 -5.85 -8.31
N LYS A 19 5.78 -6.27 -9.51
CA LYS A 19 6.71 -6.55 -10.61
C LYS A 19 6.66 -5.47 -11.67
N ALA A 20 5.47 -4.91 -11.91
CA ALA A 20 5.33 -3.81 -12.85
C ALA A 20 5.89 -2.52 -12.23
N ASN A 21 6.96 -1.97 -12.82
CA ASN A 21 7.40 -0.63 -12.45
C ASN A 21 6.81 0.42 -13.40
N ALA A 22 5.53 0.76 -13.16
CA ALA A 22 4.76 1.65 -14.02
C ALA A 22 4.04 2.72 -13.20
N GLY A 23 4.00 3.95 -13.71
CA GLY A 23 3.24 5.06 -13.16
C GLY A 23 2.00 5.38 -14.00
N PRO A 24 1.16 6.34 -13.56
CA PRO A 24 -0.10 6.70 -14.24
C PRO A 24 0.03 7.08 -15.73
N ARG A 25 1.23 7.39 -16.22
CA ARG A 25 1.51 7.71 -17.62
C ARG A 25 1.68 6.48 -18.52
N ASP A 26 1.98 5.32 -17.95
CA ASP A 26 2.35 4.10 -18.69
C ASP A 26 1.13 3.27 -19.14
N ARG A 27 -0.08 3.85 -19.06
CA ARG A 27 -1.37 3.35 -19.58
C ARG A 27 -1.63 1.87 -19.25
N GLU A 28 -1.36 0.95 -20.18
CA GLU A 28 -1.63 -0.47 -19.99
C GLU A 28 -0.77 -1.09 -18.88
N LEU A 29 0.49 -0.66 -18.75
CA LEU A 29 1.37 -1.09 -17.68
C LEU A 29 0.90 -0.56 -16.31
N TRP A 30 0.27 0.62 -16.28
CA TRP A 30 -0.36 1.15 -15.07
C TRP A 30 -1.55 0.30 -14.62
N VAL A 31 -2.37 -0.19 -15.56
CA VAL A 31 -3.48 -1.10 -15.24
C VAL A 31 -2.96 -2.43 -14.69
N GLN A 32 -1.81 -2.92 -15.18
CA GLN A 32 -1.17 -4.12 -14.64
C GLN A 32 -0.63 -3.90 -13.22
N ARG A 33 0.09 -2.79 -13.00
CA ARG A 33 0.55 -2.34 -11.67
C ARG A 33 -0.61 -2.26 -10.68
N LEU A 34 -1.70 -1.59 -11.05
CA LEU A 34 -2.87 -1.43 -10.18
C LEU A 34 -3.46 -2.78 -9.77
N LYS A 35 -3.51 -3.75 -10.68
CA LYS A 35 -3.98 -5.11 -10.34
C LYS A 35 -3.08 -5.78 -9.31
N GLU A 36 -1.76 -5.63 -9.44
CA GLU A 36 -0.78 -6.14 -8.48
C GLU A 36 -0.90 -5.42 -7.12
N ASP A 37 -1.13 -4.10 -7.11
CA ASP A 37 -1.35 -3.30 -5.90
C ASP A 37 -2.61 -3.79 -5.16
N TYR A 38 -3.72 -3.96 -5.87
CA TYR A 38 -4.96 -4.49 -5.30
C TYR A 38 -4.78 -5.90 -4.72
N GLN A 39 -4.11 -6.79 -5.43
CA GLN A 39 -3.83 -8.14 -4.92
C GLN A 39 -2.98 -8.11 -3.64
N SER A 40 -1.98 -7.23 -3.60
CA SER A 40 -1.09 -7.08 -2.44
C SER A 40 -1.84 -6.51 -1.23
N LEU A 41 -2.71 -5.51 -1.46
CA LEU A 41 -3.59 -4.94 -0.43
C LEU A 41 -4.57 -5.98 0.11
N ILE A 42 -5.25 -6.72 -0.77
CA ILE A 42 -6.17 -7.80 -0.37
C ILE A 42 -5.43 -8.82 0.48
N ARG A 43 -4.25 -9.28 0.02
CA ARG A 43 -3.45 -10.28 0.75
C ARG A 43 -3.04 -9.78 2.13
N TYR A 44 -2.62 -8.53 2.24
CA TYR A 44 -2.22 -7.94 3.51
C TYR A 44 -3.42 -7.80 4.47
N VAL A 45 -4.60 -7.43 3.97
CA VAL A 45 -5.83 -7.37 4.76
C VAL A 45 -6.29 -8.77 5.18
N GLU A 46 -6.17 -9.80 4.32
CA GLU A 46 -6.51 -11.18 4.66
C GLU A 46 -5.59 -11.76 5.75
N ASN A 47 -4.29 -11.48 5.71
CA ASN A 47 -3.34 -11.93 6.74
C ASN A 47 -3.60 -11.28 8.11
N LYS A 48 -4.21 -10.10 8.13
CA LYS A 48 -4.69 -9.44 9.33
C LYS A 48 -6.06 -10.05 9.69
N ASN A 49 -6.10 -10.98 10.66
CA ASN A 49 -7.35 -11.54 11.20
C ASN A 49 -8.43 -10.45 11.35
N ALA A 50 -9.69 -10.77 11.01
CA ALA A 50 -10.81 -9.84 10.81
C ALA A 50 -11.00 -8.76 11.90
N ASP A 51 -10.56 -9.01 13.14
CA ASP A 51 -10.58 -8.05 14.25
C ASP A 51 -9.55 -6.91 14.14
N SER A 52 -8.65 -6.95 13.15
CA SER A 52 -7.57 -5.98 12.92
C SER A 52 -7.64 -5.31 11.55
N ALA A 53 -8.79 -5.36 10.87
CA ALA A 53 -9.03 -4.67 9.60
C ALA A 53 -8.96 -3.14 9.81
N TRP A 54 -7.73 -2.62 9.71
CA TRP A 54 -7.37 -1.29 10.17
C TRP A 54 -7.56 -0.20 9.12
N PHE A 55 -7.78 -0.53 7.84
CA PHE A 55 -7.90 0.48 6.77
C PHE A 55 -8.61 -0.06 5.51
N PRO A 56 -9.92 0.18 5.35
CA PRO A 56 -10.53 0.15 4.02
C PRO A 56 -10.01 1.35 3.20
N LEU A 57 -9.26 1.06 2.14
CA LEU A 57 -8.86 2.04 1.13
C LEU A 57 -9.60 1.75 -0.17
N GLU A 58 -10.13 2.81 -0.78
CA GLU A 58 -10.74 2.80 -2.09
C GLU A 58 -9.96 3.74 -3.01
N SER A 59 -9.95 3.46 -4.31
CA SER A 59 -9.38 4.35 -5.31
C SER A 59 -10.46 4.91 -6.23
N ASN A 60 -10.14 6.03 -6.88
CA ASN A 60 -10.88 6.46 -8.06
C ASN A 60 -10.72 5.44 -9.21
N LYS A 61 -11.54 5.57 -10.27
CA LYS A 61 -11.51 4.67 -11.43
C LYS A 61 -10.15 4.56 -12.12
N GLU A 62 -9.31 5.58 -11.96
CA GLU A 62 -7.99 5.68 -12.58
C GLU A 62 -6.87 5.15 -11.67
N GLY A 63 -7.17 4.82 -10.41
CA GLY A 63 -6.19 4.40 -9.41
C GLY A 63 -5.19 5.49 -8.99
N THR A 64 -5.43 6.75 -9.39
CA THR A 64 -4.55 7.90 -9.18
C THR A 64 -4.85 8.65 -7.89
N ARG A 65 -6.04 8.49 -7.32
CA ARG A 65 -6.42 9.07 -6.03
C ARG A 65 -7.00 7.99 -5.15
N TRP A 66 -6.50 7.92 -3.93
CA TRP A 66 -6.89 6.94 -2.92
C TRP A 66 -7.48 7.66 -1.72
N PHE A 67 -8.57 7.12 -1.20
CA PHE A 67 -9.28 7.67 -0.06
C PHE A 67 -9.83 6.54 0.80
N GLY A 68 -9.95 6.80 2.10
CA GLY A 68 -10.45 5.79 3.02
C GLY A 68 -10.38 6.25 4.46
N LYS A 69 -10.63 5.31 5.37
CA LYS A 69 -10.60 5.54 6.81
C LYS A 69 -9.66 4.56 7.46
N CYS A 70 -8.71 5.05 8.24
CA CYS A 70 -7.84 4.23 9.07
C CYS A 70 -8.35 4.21 10.50
N ARG A 71 -8.33 3.04 11.13
CA ARG A 71 -8.74 2.82 12.51
C ARG A 71 -7.56 2.28 13.30
N TYR A 72 -7.32 2.88 14.46
CA TYR A 72 -6.27 2.45 15.37
C TYR A 72 -6.84 2.24 16.77
N ILE A 73 -6.50 1.12 17.41
CA ILE A 73 -6.94 0.81 18.78
C ILE A 73 -5.73 0.91 19.70
N HIS A 74 -5.83 1.77 20.71
CA HIS A 74 -4.82 1.93 21.75
C HIS A 74 -5.52 2.13 23.10
N ASP A 75 -5.09 1.39 24.13
CA ASP A 75 -5.71 1.41 25.46
C ASP A 75 -7.23 1.24 25.45
N LEU A 76 -7.74 0.32 24.62
CA LEU A 76 -9.17 0.05 24.41
C LEU A 76 -9.97 1.24 23.82
N LEU A 77 -9.30 2.31 23.41
CA LEU A 77 -9.89 3.43 22.67
C LEU A 77 -9.67 3.26 21.18
N LYS A 78 -10.74 3.46 20.41
CA LYS A 78 -10.73 3.40 18.95
C LYS A 78 -10.61 4.81 18.39
N TYR A 79 -9.54 5.05 17.65
CA TYR A 79 -9.30 6.26 16.88
C TYR A 79 -9.62 6.01 15.42
N GLU A 80 -10.31 6.94 14.77
CA GLU A 80 -10.60 6.89 13.33
C GLU A 80 -10.06 8.14 12.66
N PHE A 81 -9.38 7.96 11.53
CA PHE A 81 -8.76 9.02 10.76
C PHE A 81 -9.19 8.90 9.31
N ASP A 82 -9.61 10.02 8.72
CA ASP A 82 -9.84 10.11 7.28
C ASP A 82 -8.47 10.25 6.58
N ILE A 83 -8.24 9.43 5.55
CA ILE A 83 -7.01 9.42 4.77
C ILE A 83 -7.36 9.71 3.32
N GLU A 84 -6.59 10.60 2.71
CA GLU A 84 -6.64 10.89 1.28
C GLU A 84 -5.22 11.15 0.77
N PHE A 85 -4.86 10.54 -0.35
CA PHE A 85 -3.62 10.83 -1.05
C PHE A 85 -3.73 10.60 -2.56
N ASP A 86 -2.91 11.34 -3.31
CA ASP A 86 -2.76 11.19 -4.74
C ASP A 86 -1.47 10.42 -5.06
N ILE A 87 -1.52 9.58 -6.09
CA ILE A 87 -0.35 8.93 -6.65
C ILE A 87 0.40 9.95 -7.51
N PRO A 88 1.65 10.31 -7.15
CA PRO A 88 2.40 11.26 -7.94
C PRO A 88 2.69 10.69 -9.34
N ILE A 89 2.69 11.57 -10.32
CA ILE A 89 2.94 11.24 -11.73
C ILE A 89 4.42 10.91 -11.99
N THR A 90 5.29 11.15 -11.01
CA THR A 90 6.72 10.85 -11.10
C THR A 90 6.92 9.37 -11.34
N GLN A 91 7.86 9.07 -12.25
CA GLN A 91 8.39 7.73 -12.46
C GLN A 91 8.70 7.13 -11.09
N TRP A 92 8.05 6.02 -10.74
CA TRP A 92 8.43 5.24 -9.59
C TRP A 92 9.82 4.69 -9.90
N GLU A 93 10.89 5.41 -9.58
CA GLU A 93 12.17 4.76 -9.47
C GLU A 93 12.05 3.85 -8.26
N GLY A 94 11.82 2.56 -8.50
CA GLY A 94 12.22 1.56 -7.53
C GLY A 94 13.66 1.88 -7.14
N GLU A 95 13.98 1.81 -5.86
CA GLU A 95 15.32 2.02 -5.32
C GLU A 95 16.31 0.96 -5.87
N GLU A 96 16.63 1.00 -7.16
CA GLU A 96 17.72 0.26 -7.80
C GLU A 96 18.94 1.17 -8.09
N ASN A 97 18.91 2.45 -7.68
CA ASN A 97 20.00 3.40 -7.94
C ASN A 97 20.54 4.13 -6.68
N SER A 98 20.52 3.50 -5.51
CA SER A 98 21.26 3.99 -4.32
C SER A 98 22.51 3.19 -3.96
N LEU A 99 22.97 2.30 -4.87
CA LEU A 99 24.33 1.73 -4.83
C LEU A 99 25.18 2.33 -5.95
N GLY A 100 25.53 3.60 -5.77
CA GLY A 100 26.56 4.34 -6.50
C GLY A 100 27.30 5.25 -5.55
#